data_AF-A0ABD5KP92-F1
#
_entry.id   AF-A0ABD5KP92-F1
#
_cell.length_a   1.000
_cell.length_b   1.000
_cell.length_c   1.000
_cell.angle_alpha   90.00
_cell.angle_beta   90.00
_cell.angle_gamma   90.00
#
_symmetry.space_group_name_H-M   'P 1'
#
loop_
_entity.id
_entity.type
_entity.pdbx_description
1 polymer ?
#
loop_
_entity_poly.entity_id
_entity_poly.type
_entity_poly.pdbx_seq_one_letter_code
_entity_poly.pdbx_strand_id
1 'polypeptide(L)'
;MDILDAKVVNTKYGLETYLDVSESVEIKEIHMPSSENQSHKIKFGIKYFLLREGKYYDSQKGYFWLCMNHDFSSLMLSETETESLFAVKSEEEREATKTLLAEWFIQTNAYKEVINECIHQIKTENIRTEEDIEDRVDAIQFLEKLKVLTAKEIENASIENLYALQQIG
;
A
#
# COMPACT_ATOMS: atom_id res chain seq x y z
N MET A 1 -21.37 0.47 20.46
CA MET A 1 -20.24 1.41 20.29
C MET A 1 -19.12 0.55 19.79
N ASP A 2 -18.92 0.53 18.48
CA ASP A 2 -17.80 -0.22 17.90
C ASP A 2 -16.52 0.53 18.27
N ILE A 3 -15.59 -0.19 18.89
CA ILE A 3 -14.31 0.39 19.29
C ILE A 3 -13.50 0.53 18.00
N LEU A 4 -13.23 1.77 17.61
CA LEU A 4 -12.42 2.07 16.45
C LEU A 4 -10.93 1.89 16.80
N ASP A 5 -10.23 1.05 16.05
CA ASP A 5 -8.79 0.90 16.19
C ASP A 5 -8.04 2.04 15.47
N ALA A 6 -6.96 2.51 16.08
CA ALA A 6 -6.17 3.61 15.58
C ALA A 6 -4.69 3.45 15.90
N LYS A 7 -3.83 3.79 14.92
CA LYS A 7 -2.39 3.88 15.13
C LYS A 7 -1.98 5.34 15.13
N VAL A 8 -1.22 5.73 16.15
CA VAL A 8 -0.62 7.06 16.26
C VAL A 8 0.88 6.95 16.10
N VAL A 9 1.45 7.73 15.19
CA VAL A 9 2.88 7.75 14.90
C VAL A 9 3.39 9.19 15.01
N ASN A 10 4.49 9.39 15.71
CA ASN A 10 5.16 10.69 15.77
C ASN A 10 6.24 10.74 14.68
N THR A 11 6.11 11.65 13.72
CA THR A 11 7.07 11.84 12.63
C THR A 11 7.80 13.19 12.80
N LYS A 12 8.85 13.45 12.01
CA LYS A 12 9.48 14.78 11.97
C LYS A 12 8.50 15.90 11.56
N TYR A 13 7.40 15.51 10.94
CA TYR A 13 6.35 16.40 10.46
C TYR A 13 5.22 16.56 11.47
N GLY A 14 5.26 15.93 12.64
CA GLY A 14 4.22 16.02 13.66
C GLY A 14 3.56 14.69 13.95
N LEU A 15 2.43 14.73 14.64
CA LEU A 15 1.72 13.52 15.06
C LEU A 15 0.71 13.10 13.99
N GLU A 16 0.91 11.92 13.42
CA GLU A 16 0.05 11.30 12.42
C GLU A 16 -0.87 10.27 13.09
N THR A 17 -2.17 10.35 12.81
CA THR A 17 -3.19 9.41 13.31
C THR A 17 -3.87 8.69 12.16
N TYR A 18 -3.83 7.36 12.21
CA TYR A 18 -4.37 6.43 11.22
C TYR A 18 -5.53 5.66 11.83
N LEU A 19 -6.62 5.47 11.08
CA LEU A 19 -7.86 4.83 11.57
C LEU A 19 -8.19 3.57 10.77
N ASP A 20 -8.61 2.49 11.43
CA ASP A 20 -9.11 1.28 10.78
C ASP A 20 -10.59 1.47 10.39
N VAL A 21 -10.82 2.21 9.32
CA VAL A 21 -12.13 2.38 8.66
C VAL A 21 -11.97 2.20 7.16
N SER A 22 -12.95 1.61 6.48
CA SER A 22 -12.89 1.37 5.04
C SER A 22 -12.55 2.63 4.23
N GLU A 23 -13.07 3.80 4.63
CA GLU A 23 -12.86 5.08 3.95
C GLU A 23 -11.46 5.68 4.15
N SER A 24 -10.64 5.07 5.01
CA SER A 24 -9.26 5.49 5.24
C SER A 24 -8.28 4.81 4.30
N VAL A 25 -8.67 3.74 3.61
CA VAL A 25 -7.79 2.99 2.72
C VAL A 25 -8.36 3.05 1.30
N GLU A 26 -7.49 3.22 0.30
CA GLU A 26 -7.87 3.08 -1.11
C GLU A 26 -6.79 2.33 -1.88
N ILE A 27 -7.21 1.54 -2.87
CA ILE A 27 -6.33 1.10 -3.96
C ILE A 27 -6.44 2.15 -5.05
N LYS A 28 -5.34 2.87 -5.28
CA LYS A 28 -5.31 3.97 -6.26
C LYS A 28 -5.09 3.46 -7.67
N GLU A 29 -4.11 2.56 -7.82
CA GLU A 29 -3.63 2.03 -9.10
C GLU A 29 -3.13 0.59 -8.90
N ILE A 30 -3.31 -0.26 -9.91
CA ILE A 30 -2.75 -1.60 -10.02
C ILE A 30 -2.06 -1.71 -11.37
N HIS A 31 -0.81 -2.17 -11.40
CA HIS A 31 -0.07 -2.46 -12.63
C HIS A 31 0.34 -3.93 -12.66
N MET A 32 -0.04 -4.63 -13.72
CA MET A 32 0.38 -5.99 -13.99
C MET A 32 1.74 -6.01 -14.70
N PRO A 33 2.49 -7.13 -14.60
CA PRO A 33 3.71 -7.29 -15.37
C PRO A 33 3.48 -7.07 -16.86
N SER A 34 4.45 -6.44 -17.52
CA SER A 34 4.49 -6.19 -18.96
C SER A 34 5.90 -6.41 -19.49
N SER A 35 6.09 -6.29 -20.80
CA SER A 35 7.42 -6.39 -21.43
C SER A 35 8.44 -5.40 -20.87
N GLU A 36 8.00 -4.26 -20.35
CA GLU A 36 8.84 -3.21 -19.77
C GLU A 36 8.98 -3.31 -18.24
N ASN A 37 8.08 -4.05 -17.57
CA ASN A 37 8.09 -4.17 -16.11
C ASN A 37 7.70 -5.58 -15.66
N GLN A 38 8.63 -6.32 -15.08
CA GLN A 38 8.36 -7.72 -14.68
C GLN A 38 7.71 -7.86 -13.28
N SER A 39 7.31 -6.75 -12.66
CA SER A 39 6.73 -6.75 -11.31
C SER A 39 5.26 -6.37 -11.31
N HIS A 40 4.49 -7.07 -10.49
CA HIS A 40 3.16 -6.66 -10.05
C HIS A 40 3.30 -5.46 -9.11
N LYS A 41 2.50 -4.42 -9.29
CA LYS A 41 2.53 -3.23 -8.44
C LYS A 41 1.14 -2.80 -8.04
N ILE A 42 0.98 -2.38 -6.80
CA ILE A 42 -0.25 -1.79 -6.30
C ILE A 42 0.08 -0.55 -5.49
N LYS A 43 -0.69 0.52 -5.72
CA LYS A 43 -0.56 1.77 -4.99
C LYS A 43 -1.68 1.88 -3.97
N PHE A 44 -1.32 1.85 -2.70
CA PHE A 44 -2.26 2.11 -1.61
C PHE A 44 -2.22 3.57 -1.23
N GLY A 45 -3.38 4.13 -0.92
CA GLY A 45 -3.55 5.40 -0.22
C GLY A 45 -4.08 5.14 1.18
N ILE A 46 -3.41 5.71 2.19
CA ILE A 46 -3.88 5.67 3.58
C ILE A 46 -4.14 7.10 4.05
N LYS A 47 -5.36 7.34 4.50
CA LYS A 47 -5.80 8.58 5.11
C LYS A 47 -5.24 8.69 6.52
N TYR A 48 -4.71 9.86 6.83
CA TYR A 48 -4.22 10.18 8.15
C TYR A 48 -4.60 11.59 8.56
N PHE A 49 -4.59 11.85 9.85
CA PHE A 49 -4.75 13.19 10.40
C PHE A 49 -3.44 13.66 11.00
N LEU A 50 -3.11 14.91 10.74
CA LEU A 50 -1.84 15.50 11.15
C LEU A 50 -2.07 16.58 12.19
N LEU A 51 -1.36 16.47 13.31
CA LEU A 51 -1.32 17.48 14.37
C LEU A 51 0.08 18.09 14.41
N ARG A 52 0.18 19.40 14.13
CA ARG A 52 1.43 20.19 14.29
C ARG A 52 1.15 21.39 15.20
N GLU A 53 2.02 21.63 16.18
CA GLU A 53 1.95 22.82 17.04
C GLU A 53 0.57 23.06 17.69
N GLY A 54 -0.14 21.98 18.06
CA GLY A 54 -1.47 22.05 18.64
C GLY A 54 -2.60 22.40 17.66
N LYS A 55 -2.32 22.48 16.36
CA LYS A 55 -3.32 22.67 15.29
C LYS A 55 -3.57 21.37 14.56
N TYR A 56 -4.83 20.98 14.49
CA TYR A 56 -5.29 19.84 13.71
C TYR A 56 -5.50 20.28 12.27
N TYR A 57 -4.89 19.56 11.33
CA TYR A 57 -5.09 19.77 9.90
C TYR A 57 -6.17 18.82 9.39
N ASP A 58 -6.83 19.21 8.29
CA ASP A 58 -7.73 18.32 7.58
C ASP A 58 -7.01 17.01 7.22
N SER A 59 -7.80 15.96 7.06
CA SER A 59 -7.26 14.65 6.71
C SER A 59 -6.43 14.72 5.44
N GLN A 60 -5.24 14.14 5.51
CA GLN A 60 -4.31 13.97 4.40
C GLN A 60 -4.37 12.51 3.91
N LYS A 61 -3.82 12.25 2.72
CA LYS A 61 -3.63 10.88 2.21
C LYS A 61 -2.17 10.69 1.85
N GLY A 62 -1.55 9.68 2.45
CA GLY A 62 -0.21 9.23 2.12
C GLY A 62 -0.29 8.04 1.18
N TYR A 63 0.65 7.95 0.24
CA TYR A 63 0.66 6.89 -0.77
C TYR A 63 1.95 6.09 -0.71
N PHE A 64 1.87 4.80 -0.96
CA PHE A 64 3.04 3.94 -1.15
C PHE A 64 2.72 2.84 -2.15
N TRP A 65 3.77 2.29 -2.75
CA TRP A 65 3.65 1.13 -3.61
C TRP A 65 4.06 -0.14 -2.86
N LEU A 66 3.29 -1.20 -3.06
CA LEU A 66 3.72 -2.58 -2.82
C LEU A 66 4.00 -3.23 -4.18
N CYS A 67 5.20 -3.76 -4.34
CA CYS A 67 5.66 -4.38 -5.56
C CYS A 67 6.05 -5.83 -5.26
N MET A 68 5.55 -6.77 -6.07
CA MET A 68 6.00 -8.16 -6.04
C MET A 68 6.56 -8.55 -7.40
N ASN A 69 7.57 -9.41 -7.41
CA ASN A 69 7.98 -10.09 -8.63
C ASN A 69 6.90 -11.06 -9.13
N HIS A 70 7.09 -11.58 -10.34
CA HIS A 70 6.10 -12.42 -11.01
C HIS A 70 5.71 -13.69 -10.22
N ASP A 71 6.64 -14.29 -9.48
CA ASP A 71 6.42 -15.51 -8.69
C ASP A 71 6.04 -15.21 -7.22
N PHE A 72 5.83 -13.94 -6.88
CA PHE A 72 5.50 -13.46 -5.53
C PHE A 72 6.50 -13.85 -4.43
N SER A 73 7.75 -14.15 -4.80
CA SER A 73 8.80 -14.57 -3.86
C SER A 73 9.53 -13.40 -3.20
N SER A 74 9.43 -12.19 -3.77
CA SER A 74 10.01 -10.97 -3.21
C SER A 74 8.98 -9.85 -3.11
N LEU A 75 9.12 -9.07 -2.04
CA LEU A 75 8.31 -7.90 -1.76
C LEU A 75 9.21 -6.67 -1.68
N MET A 76 8.78 -5.61 -2.33
CA MET A 76 9.42 -4.31 -2.29
C MET A 76 8.37 -3.24 -1.97
N LEU A 77 8.74 -2.33 -1.10
CA LEU A 77 8.01 -1.10 -0.82
C LEU A 77 8.62 0.03 -1.64
N SER A 78 7.79 0.88 -2.23
CA SER A 78 8.32 2.09 -2.89
C SER A 78 7.68 3.38 -2.41
N GLU A 79 8.58 4.33 -2.12
CA GLU A 79 8.29 5.66 -1.56
C GLU A 79 7.58 6.55 -2.59
N THR A 80 6.70 7.44 -2.12
CA THR A 80 6.09 8.49 -2.97
C THR A 80 6.48 9.89 -2.50
N GLU A 81 6.41 10.90 -3.35
CA GLU A 81 6.75 12.29 -2.97
C GLU A 81 5.60 12.98 -2.23
N THR A 82 5.42 12.66 -0.94
CA THR A 82 4.42 13.34 -0.07
C THR A 82 5.07 13.90 1.21
N GLU A 83 4.34 14.65 2.05
CA GLU A 83 4.81 15.02 3.39
C GLU A 83 4.21 14.06 4.44
N SER A 84 4.54 12.77 4.33
CA SER A 84 4.02 11.72 5.20
C SER A 84 5.09 10.70 5.56
N LEU A 85 4.78 9.79 6.50
CA LEU A 85 5.59 8.60 6.76
C LEU A 85 5.82 7.73 5.51
N PHE A 86 5.08 7.92 4.41
CA PHE A 86 5.29 7.15 3.18
C PHE A 86 6.23 7.82 2.17
N ALA A 87 6.81 8.97 2.51
CA ALA A 87 7.66 9.77 1.62
C ALA A 87 9.13 9.83 2.03
N VAL A 88 9.57 8.74 2.63
CA VAL A 88 10.70 8.75 3.53
C VAL A 88 12.04 8.81 2.81
N LYS A 89 13.06 9.37 3.48
CA LYS A 89 14.46 9.33 3.02
C LYS A 89 15.44 8.84 4.09
N SER A 90 15.01 8.70 5.36
CA SER A 90 15.85 8.32 6.49
C SER A 90 15.57 6.88 6.95
N GLU A 91 16.57 6.23 7.56
CA GLU A 91 16.44 4.83 7.99
C GLU A 91 15.40 4.64 9.10
N GLU A 92 15.35 5.55 10.08
CA GLU A 92 14.38 5.48 11.18
C GLU A 92 12.93 5.54 10.70
N GLU A 93 12.65 6.43 9.75
CA GLU A 93 11.32 6.56 9.18
C GLU A 93 10.97 5.36 8.26
N ARG A 94 11.96 4.72 7.62
CA ARG A 94 11.77 3.51 6.80
C ARG A 94 11.36 2.34 7.68
N GLU A 95 12.05 2.16 8.81
CA GLU A 95 11.70 1.16 9.80
C GLU A 95 10.31 1.45 10.41
N ALA A 96 10.01 2.71 10.74
CA ALA A 96 8.68 3.08 11.22
C ALA A 96 7.57 2.82 10.17
N THR A 97 7.85 3.00 8.88
CA THR A 97 6.93 2.64 7.79
C THR A 97 6.67 1.15 7.78
N LYS A 98 7.73 0.32 7.83
CA LYS A 98 7.60 -1.14 7.90
C LYS A 98 6.81 -1.56 9.12
N THR A 99 7.10 -1.02 10.29
CA THR A 99 6.35 -1.29 11.52
C THR A 99 4.88 -0.91 11.38
N LEU A 100 4.56 0.28 10.85
CA LEU A 100 3.17 0.69 10.61
C LEU A 100 2.46 -0.30 9.68
N LEU A 101 3.12 -0.71 8.60
CA LEU A 101 2.53 -1.60 7.62
C LEU A 101 2.36 -3.03 8.17
N ALA A 102 3.40 -3.57 8.81
CA ALA A 102 3.48 -4.96 9.29
C ALA A 102 2.61 -5.21 10.52
N GLU A 103 2.67 -4.31 11.51
CA GLU A 103 1.98 -4.49 12.79
C GLU A 103 0.54 -4.00 12.78
N TRP A 104 0.22 -3.04 11.91
CA TRP A 104 -1.09 -2.41 11.90
C TRP A 104 -1.79 -2.55 10.55
N PHE A 105 -1.29 -1.93 9.48
CA PHE A 105 -2.04 -1.78 8.22
C PHE A 105 -2.55 -3.10 7.65
N ILE A 106 -1.68 -4.10 7.45
CA ILE A 106 -2.09 -5.38 6.85
C ILE A 106 -3.00 -6.21 7.79
N GLN A 107 -3.05 -5.85 9.07
CA GLN A 107 -3.90 -6.51 10.07
C GLN A 107 -5.32 -5.91 10.09
N THR A 108 -5.46 -4.65 9.67
CA THR A 108 -6.74 -3.90 9.67
C THR A 108 -7.83 -4.60 8.87
N ASN A 109 -9.08 -4.36 9.27
CA ASN A 109 -10.23 -4.80 8.48
C ASN A 109 -10.34 -3.98 7.20
N ALA A 110 -10.07 -2.67 7.25
CA ALA A 110 -10.10 -1.79 6.09
C ALA A 110 -9.20 -2.28 4.95
N TYR A 111 -7.98 -2.73 5.24
CA TYR A 111 -7.08 -3.33 4.25
C TYR A 111 -7.69 -4.54 3.54
N LYS A 112 -8.25 -5.48 4.32
CA LYS A 112 -8.83 -6.72 3.79
C LYS A 112 -10.09 -6.45 2.99
N GLU A 113 -10.93 -5.52 3.46
CA GLU A 113 -12.15 -5.09 2.78
C GLU A 113 -11.84 -4.47 1.42
N VAL A 114 -10.94 -3.50 1.35
CA VAL A 114 -10.52 -2.86 0.09
C VAL A 114 -9.98 -3.87 -0.92
N ILE A 115 -9.19 -4.85 -0.49
CA ILE A 115 -8.70 -5.91 -1.39
C ILE A 115 -9.86 -6.78 -1.88
N ASN A 116 -10.77 -7.21 -0.99
CA ASN A 116 -11.91 -8.04 -1.38
C ASN A 116 -12.85 -7.31 -2.35
N GLU A 117 -13.08 -6.02 -2.12
CA GLU A 117 -13.87 -5.17 -3.02
C GLU A 117 -13.21 -5.06 -4.39
N CYS A 118 -11.89 -4.87 -4.44
CA CYS A 118 -11.14 -4.81 -5.69
C CYS A 118 -11.23 -6.14 -6.45
N ILE A 119 -11.04 -7.28 -5.78
CA ILE A 119 -11.22 -8.62 -6.37
C ILE A 119 -12.65 -8.78 -6.91
N HIS A 120 -13.67 -8.34 -6.16
CA HIS A 120 -15.06 -8.41 -6.59
C HIS A 120 -15.30 -7.55 -7.84
N GLN A 121 -14.78 -6.32 -7.89
CA GLN A 121 -14.87 -5.45 -9.05
C GLN A 121 -14.28 -6.13 -10.29
N ILE A 122 -13.03 -6.63 -10.22
CA ILE A 122 -12.37 -7.32 -11.33
C ILE A 122 -13.16 -8.54 -11.82
N LYS A 123 -13.78 -9.30 -10.90
CA LYS A 123 -14.62 -10.47 -11.26
C LYS A 123 -15.94 -10.09 -11.95
N THR A 124 -16.46 -8.89 -11.70
CA THR A 124 -17.76 -8.43 -12.22
C THR A 124 -17.66 -7.56 -13.48
N GLU A 125 -16.47 -7.08 -13.83
CA GLU A 125 -16.27 -6.30 -15.06
C GLU A 125 -16.53 -7.14 -16.33
N ASN A 126 -17.00 -6.52 -17.40
CA ASN A 126 -17.27 -7.23 -18.67
C ASN A 126 -15.97 -7.62 -19.40
N ILE A 127 -15.82 -8.89 -19.75
CA ILE A 127 -14.68 -9.44 -20.50
C ILE A 127 -14.85 -9.14 -22.00
N ARG A 128 -13.79 -8.69 -22.69
CA ARG A 128 -13.84 -8.38 -24.13
C ARG A 128 -12.89 -9.25 -24.97
N THR A 129 -11.78 -9.73 -24.41
CA THR A 129 -10.77 -10.55 -25.10
C THR A 129 -10.24 -11.70 -24.22
N GLU A 130 -9.47 -12.64 -24.79
CA GLU A 130 -8.76 -13.69 -24.03
C GLU A 130 -7.58 -13.13 -23.22
N GLU A 131 -6.88 -12.12 -23.74
CA GLU A 131 -5.83 -11.36 -23.03
C GLU A 131 -6.41 -10.70 -21.76
N ASP A 132 -7.63 -10.14 -21.85
CA ASP A 132 -8.35 -9.61 -20.68
C ASP A 132 -8.61 -10.68 -19.61
N ILE A 133 -8.70 -11.96 -19.98
CA ILE A 133 -8.93 -13.05 -19.01
C ILE A 133 -7.65 -13.36 -18.26
N GLU A 134 -6.51 -13.47 -18.96
CA GLU A 134 -5.21 -13.75 -18.36
C GLU A 134 -4.80 -12.65 -17.39
N ASP A 135 -4.85 -11.38 -17.83
CA ASP A 135 -4.53 -10.21 -17.00
C ASP A 135 -5.39 -10.15 -15.72
N ARG A 136 -6.66 -10.55 -15.80
CA ARG A 136 -7.56 -10.59 -14.65
C ARG A 136 -7.23 -11.73 -13.69
N VAL A 137 -6.91 -12.90 -14.22
CA VAL A 137 -6.52 -14.04 -13.39
C VAL A 137 -5.27 -13.68 -12.61
N ASP A 138 -4.29 -13.06 -13.25
CA ASP A 138 -3.04 -12.63 -12.62
C ASP A 138 -3.29 -11.52 -11.58
N ALA A 139 -4.11 -10.51 -11.90
CA ALA A 139 -4.48 -9.47 -10.94
C ALA A 139 -5.19 -10.03 -9.70
N ILE A 140 -6.10 -10.99 -9.87
CA ILE A 140 -6.79 -11.64 -8.75
C ILE A 140 -5.80 -12.46 -7.91
N GLN A 141 -4.88 -13.21 -8.53
CA GLN A 141 -3.86 -13.97 -7.81
C GLN A 141 -2.95 -13.06 -6.98
N PHE A 142 -2.53 -11.93 -7.57
CA PHE A 142 -1.75 -10.92 -6.87
C PHE A 142 -2.49 -10.36 -5.65
N LEU A 143 -3.76 -9.98 -5.82
CA LEU A 143 -4.59 -9.46 -4.72
C LEU A 143 -4.83 -10.51 -3.61
N GLU A 144 -5.08 -11.77 -3.97
CA GLU A 144 -5.20 -12.85 -2.97
C GLU A 144 -3.89 -13.08 -2.23
N LYS A 145 -2.73 -12.95 -2.90
CA LYS A 145 -1.43 -13.01 -2.24
C LYS A 145 -1.20 -11.84 -1.29
N LEU A 146 -1.59 -10.61 -1.67
CA LEU A 146 -1.54 -9.43 -0.79
C LEU A 146 -2.38 -9.61 0.46
N LYS A 147 -3.58 -10.21 0.34
CA LYS A 147 -4.49 -10.45 1.47
C LYS A 147 -3.90 -11.34 2.56
N VAL A 148 -2.99 -12.26 2.20
CA VAL A 148 -2.33 -13.19 3.12
C VAL A 148 -0.89 -12.79 3.45
N LEU A 149 -0.51 -11.53 3.16
CA LEU A 149 0.79 -11.00 3.54
C LEU A 149 1.03 -11.12 5.05
N THR A 150 2.25 -11.50 5.40
CA THR A 150 2.70 -11.59 6.79
C THR A 150 3.51 -10.36 7.19
N ALA A 151 3.50 -10.03 8.49
CA ALA A 151 4.34 -8.96 9.05
C ALA A 151 5.81 -9.15 8.66
N LYS A 152 6.29 -10.40 8.72
CA LYS A 152 7.67 -10.76 8.36
C LYS A 152 7.99 -10.48 6.88
N GLU A 153 7.04 -10.67 5.96
CA GLU A 153 7.26 -10.32 4.55
C GLU A 153 7.43 -8.80 4.37
N ILE A 154 6.67 -7.98 5.11
CA ILE A 154 6.79 -6.51 5.09
C ILE A 154 8.09 -6.03 5.74
N GLU A 155 8.46 -6.58 6.90
CA GLU A 155 9.70 -6.24 7.60
C GLU A 155 10.94 -6.52 6.74
N ASN A 156 10.92 -7.65 6.02
CA ASN A 156 12.02 -8.05 5.12
C ASN A 156 11.94 -7.38 3.74
N ALA A 157 10.90 -6.60 3.43
CA ALA A 157 10.78 -5.93 2.15
C ALA A 157 11.93 -4.93 1.97
N SER A 158 12.48 -4.89 0.75
CA SER A 158 13.38 -3.78 0.38
C SER A 158 12.55 -2.50 0.24
N ILE A 159 13.15 -1.35 0.52
CA ILE A 159 12.54 -0.05 0.26
C ILE A 159 13.35 0.62 -0.85
N GLU A 160 12.69 0.95 -1.96
CA GLU A 160 13.28 1.66 -3.07
C GLU A 160 12.59 3.01 -3.31
N ASN A 161 13.38 4.00 -3.70
CA ASN A 161 12.85 5.25 -4.17
C ASN A 161 12.53 5.13 -5.67
N LEU A 162 11.30 5.47 -6.09
CA LEU A 162 10.84 5.35 -7.49
C LEU A 162 11.78 6.05 -8.50
N TYR A 163 12.57 7.05 -8.09
CA TYR A 163 13.57 7.68 -8.95
C TYR A 163 14.75 6.75 -9.33
N ALA A 164 15.04 5.71 -8.54
CA ALA A 164 16.04 4.70 -8.90
C ALA A 164 15.56 3.79 -10.04
N LEU A 165 14.25 3.53 -10.12
CA LEU A 165 13.63 2.71 -11.19
C LEU A 165 13.52 3.45 -12.52
N GLN A 166 13.61 4.79 -12.53
CA GLN A 166 13.63 5.61 -13.75
C GLN A 166 15.03 5.81 -14.34
N GLN A 167 16.10 5.37 -13.67
CA GLN A 167 17.48 5.49 -14.15
C GLN A 167 18.10 4.15 -14.60
N ILE A 168 17.33 3.07 -14.61
CA ILE A 168 17.72 1.78 -15.18
C ILE A 168 16.78 1.52 -16.36
N GLY A 169 16.93 2.33 -17.41
CA GLY A 169 16.26 2.22 -18.69
C GLY A 169 17.17 2.75 -19.78
#